data_AF-A0A562TCF2-F1
#
_entry.id   AF-A0A562TCF2-F1
#
_cell.length_a   1.000
_cell.length_b   1.000
_cell.length_c   1.000
_cell.angle_alpha   90.00
_cell.angle_beta   90.00
_cell.angle_gamma   90.00
#
_symmetry.space_group_name_H-M   'P 1'
#
loop_
_entity.id
_entity.type
_entity.pdbx_description
1 polymer ?
#
loop_
_entity_poly.entity_id
_entity_poly.type
_entity_poly.pdbx_seq_one_letter_code
_entity_poly.pdbx_strand_id
1 'polypeptide(L)'
;MCETRTLAQTGLAHISQCQHCKMIFLWHANLLLSFTPEDLLQFRTTLLQRKFDDYALPFPDAADRVIMHSPCHDISFTFTKAEWADMLAAVEEALLMQQVYALI
;
A
#
# COMPACT_ATOMS: atom_id res chain seq x y z
N MET A 1 -11.51 -1.96 -18.56
CA MET A 1 -11.19 -1.56 -17.18
C MET A 1 -12.39 -1.92 -16.34
N CYS A 2 -12.26 -2.78 -15.33
CA CYS A 2 -13.41 -3.20 -14.53
C CYS A 2 -13.93 -2.05 -13.69
N GLU A 3 -15.22 -2.08 -13.32
CA GLU A 3 -15.78 -1.10 -12.38
C GLU A 3 -15.16 -1.30 -11.00
N THR A 4 -14.58 -0.22 -10.46
CA THR A 4 -13.92 -0.22 -9.15
C THR A 4 -14.64 0.70 -8.19
N ARG A 5 -14.60 0.35 -6.91
CA ARG A 5 -15.02 1.22 -5.81
C ARG A 5 -13.80 1.66 -5.01
N THR A 6 -13.77 2.91 -4.57
CA THR A 6 -12.74 3.38 -3.65
C THR A 6 -12.94 2.72 -2.27
N LEU A 7 -11.85 2.19 -1.72
CA LEU A 7 -11.78 1.66 -0.37
C LEU A 7 -11.14 2.67 0.60
N ALA A 8 -10.09 3.36 0.16
CA ALA A 8 -9.38 4.34 0.98
C ALA A 8 -8.67 5.39 0.12
N GLN A 9 -8.48 6.58 0.67
CA GLN A 9 -7.65 7.62 0.06
C GLN A 9 -6.97 8.44 1.16
N THR A 10 -5.66 8.26 1.30
CA THR A 10 -4.85 8.97 2.31
C THR A 10 -3.56 9.46 1.64
N GLY A 11 -3.34 10.78 1.67
CA GLY A 11 -2.16 11.39 1.05
C GLY A 11 -2.01 11.01 -0.43
N LEU A 12 -0.87 10.43 -0.79
CA LEU A 12 -0.59 9.93 -2.15
C LEU A 12 -1.14 8.52 -2.41
N ALA A 13 -1.63 7.83 -1.38
CA ALA A 13 -2.17 6.48 -1.49
C ALA A 13 -3.67 6.52 -1.85
N HIS A 14 -4.04 5.80 -2.91
CA HIS A 14 -5.43 5.53 -3.28
C HIS A 14 -5.62 4.03 -3.45
N ILE A 15 -6.59 3.46 -2.72
CA ILE A 15 -6.90 2.03 -2.78
C ILE A 15 -8.30 1.84 -3.31
N SER A 16 -8.43 1.03 -4.37
CA SER A 16 -9.71 0.68 -4.96
C SER A 16 -9.84 -0.82 -5.15
N GLN A 17 -11.08 -1.32 -5.19
CA GLN A 17 -11.38 -2.71 -5.39
C GLN A 17 -12.31 -2.89 -6.59
N CYS A 18 -11.96 -3.83 -7.46
CA CYS A 18 -12.85 -4.28 -8.53
C CYS A 18 -14.08 -4.98 -7.95
N GLN A 19 -15.27 -4.56 -8.36
CA GLN A 19 -16.50 -5.15 -7.85
C GLN A 19 -16.72 -6.60 -8.35
N HIS A 20 -16.20 -6.92 -9.54
CA HIS A 20 -16.36 -8.23 -10.18
C HIS A 20 -15.28 -9.24 -9.74
N CYS A 21 -14.01 -8.97 -10.04
CA CYS A 21 -12.92 -9.90 -9.75
C CYS A 21 -12.30 -9.75 -8.36
N LYS A 22 -12.76 -8.79 -7.55
CA LYS A 22 -12.31 -8.50 -6.17
C LYS A 22 -10.84 -8.09 -6.02
N MET A 23 -10.10 -7.98 -7.13
CA MET A 23 -8.73 -7.43 -7.16
C MET A 23 -8.69 -6.04 -6.56
N ILE A 24 -7.64 -5.78 -5.80
CA ILE A 24 -7.41 -4.52 -5.11
C ILE A 24 -6.22 -3.83 -5.75
N PHE A 25 -6.37 -2.55 -6.04
CA PHE A 25 -5.35 -1.71 -6.65
C PHE A 25 -4.92 -0.66 -5.65
N LEU A 26 -3.63 -0.61 -5.33
CA LEU A 26 -3.00 0.44 -4.53
C LEU A 26 -2.18 1.32 -5.47
N TRP A 27 -2.63 2.55 -5.61
CA TRP A 27 -1.94 3.62 -6.32
C TRP A 27 -1.16 4.45 -5.31
N HIS A 28 0.13 4.67 -5.54
CA HIS A 28 0.94 5.53 -4.70
C HIS A 28 2.00 6.24 -5.55
N ALA A 29 1.83 7.53 -5.79
CA ALA A 29 2.66 8.30 -6.72
C ALA A 29 2.74 7.61 -8.11
N ASN A 30 3.91 7.12 -8.52
CA ASN A 30 4.13 6.40 -9.78
C ASN A 30 4.00 4.87 -9.65
N LEU A 31 3.61 4.36 -8.48
CA LEU A 31 3.44 2.96 -8.18
C LEU A 31 1.98 2.51 -8.38
N LEU A 32 1.79 1.39 -9.06
CA LEU A 32 0.54 0.64 -9.06
C LEU A 32 0.82 -0.79 -8.61
N LEU A 33 0.30 -1.16 -7.44
CA LEU A 33 0.32 -2.52 -6.94
C LEU A 33 -1.06 -3.15 -7.08
N SER A 34 -1.08 -4.42 -7.48
CA SER A 34 -2.29 -5.21 -7.61
C SER A 34 -2.24 -6.38 -6.65
N PHE A 35 -3.29 -6.55 -5.86
CA PHE A 35 -3.36 -7.55 -4.80
C PHE A 35 -4.63 -8.38 -4.93
N THR A 36 -4.52 -9.67 -4.60
CA THR A 36 -5.67 -10.40 -4.08
C THR A 36 -5.99 -9.91 -2.65
N PRO A 37 -7.20 -10.15 -2.11
CA PRO A 37 -7.50 -9.80 -0.73
C PRO A 37 -6.54 -10.43 0.30
N GLU A 38 -6.09 -11.65 0.06
CA GLU A 38 -5.12 -12.36 0.90
C GLU A 38 -3.74 -11.71 0.84
N ASP A 39 -3.27 -11.32 -0.36
CA ASP A 39 -2.00 -10.64 -0.53
C ASP A 39 -1.99 -9.28 0.16
N LEU A 40 -3.10 -8.55 0.15
CA LEU A 40 -3.20 -7.26 0.84
C LEU A 40 -3.04 -7.43 2.37
N LEU A 41 -3.59 -8.51 2.96
CA LEU A 41 -3.41 -8.81 4.38
C LEU A 41 -1.96 -9.16 4.73
N GLN A 42 -1.29 -9.93 3.86
CA GLN A 42 0.13 -10.24 4.02
C GLN A 42 0.99 -8.98 3.87
N PHE A 43 0.65 -8.13 2.91
CA PHE A 43 1.29 -6.84 2.69
C PHE A 43 1.18 -5.94 3.92
N ARG A 44 -0.03 -5.78 4.48
CA ARG A 44 -0.27 -5.07 5.74
C ARG A 44 0.59 -5.59 6.89
N THR A 45 0.68 -6.91 7.04
CA THR A 45 1.51 -7.53 8.09
C THR A 45 2.98 -7.19 7.90
N THR A 46 3.47 -7.17 6.66
CA THR A 46 4.84 -6.79 6.31
C THR A 46 5.11 -5.31 6.63
N LEU A 47 4.15 -4.42 6.35
CA LEU A 47 4.26 -3.00 6.70
C LEU A 47 4.36 -2.79 8.22
N LEU A 48 3.54 -3.49 9.01
CA LEU A 48 3.53 -3.36 10.46
C LEU A 48 4.79 -3.89 11.14
N GLN A 49 5.40 -4.94 10.59
CA GLN A 49 6.64 -5.51 11.12
C GLN A 49 7.87 -4.62 10.89
N ARG A 50 7.83 -3.76 9.87
CA ARG A 50 8.92 -2.84 9.54
C ARG A 50 8.64 -1.45 10.10
N LYS A 51 9.28 -1.11 11.21
CA LYS A 51 9.28 0.27 11.71
C LYS A 51 10.18 1.13 10.83
N PHE A 52 9.65 2.24 10.32
CA PHE A 52 10.41 3.15 9.47
C PHE A 52 11.77 3.52 10.07
N ASP A 53 11.78 3.91 11.35
CA ASP A 53 12.97 4.41 12.04
C ASP A 53 14.08 3.35 12.21
N ASP A 54 13.74 2.05 12.15
CA ASP A 54 14.70 0.95 12.29
C ASP A 54 15.36 0.57 10.94
N TYR A 55 14.76 0.96 9.81
CA TYR A 55 15.15 0.52 8.46
C TYR A 55 15.37 1.67 7.47
N ALA A 56 15.24 2.91 7.91
CA ALA A 56 15.47 4.07 7.06
C ALA A 56 16.97 4.28 6.80
N LEU A 57 17.27 4.67 5.56
CA LEU A 57 18.61 5.00 5.11
C LEU A 57 18.59 6.37 4.43
N PRO A 58 19.68 7.16 4.56
CA PRO A 58 19.78 8.43 3.85
C PRO A 58 19.96 8.18 2.36
N PHE A 59 19.16 8.86 1.54
CA PHE A 59 19.29 8.84 0.08
C PHE A 59 20.16 10.01 -0.42
N PRO A 60 20.64 9.98 -1.67
CA PRO A 60 21.49 11.04 -2.23
C PRO A 60 20.86 12.44 -2.26
N ASP A 61 19.54 12.53 -2.12
CA ASP A 61 18.77 13.77 -2.00
C ASP A 61 18.60 14.26 -0.55
N ALA A 62 19.33 13.66 0.40
CA ALA A 62 19.26 13.91 1.84
C ALA A 62 17.92 13.58 2.51
N ALA A 63 17.02 12.89 1.80
CA ALA A 63 15.80 12.36 2.40
C ALA A 63 16.04 10.96 2.97
N ASP A 64 15.56 10.70 4.19
CA ASP A 64 15.55 9.35 4.74
C ASP A 64 14.41 8.54 4.12
N ARG A 65 14.72 7.32 3.68
CA ARG A 65 13.75 6.42 3.06
C ARG A 65 13.93 4.99 3.52
N VAL A 66 12.82 4.28 3.65
CA VAL A 66 12.81 2.82 3.81
C VAL A 66 12.77 2.17 2.43
N ILE A 67 13.51 1.07 2.27
CA ILE A 67 13.52 0.27 1.05
C ILE A 67 12.65 -0.97 1.25
N MET A 68 11.68 -1.16 0.35
CA MET A 68 10.87 -2.35 0.23
C MET A 68 11.23 -3.07 -1.06
N HIS A 69 11.70 -4.31 -0.95
CA HIS A 69 12.01 -5.11 -2.11
C HIS A 69 10.72 -5.60 -2.78
N SER A 70 10.62 -5.41 -4.10
CA SER A 70 9.54 -6.01 -4.86
C SER A 70 9.87 -7.47 -5.21
N PRO A 71 8.90 -8.28 -5.65
CA PRO A 71 9.17 -9.61 -6.19
C PRO A 71 10.07 -9.61 -7.44
N CYS A 72 10.18 -8.47 -8.14
CA CYS A 72 11.15 -8.27 -9.19
C CYS A 72 12.49 -7.81 -8.58
N HIS A 73 13.52 -8.65 -8.71
CA HIS A 73 14.84 -8.42 -8.12
C HIS A 73 15.44 -7.04 -8.49
N ASP A 74 15.16 -6.56 -9.68
CA ASP A 74 15.74 -5.32 -10.21
C ASP A 74 14.95 -4.06 -9.81
N ILE A 75 13.82 -4.23 -9.11
CA ILE A 75 12.95 -3.13 -8.71
C ILE A 75 12.75 -3.18 -7.19
N SER A 76 13.14 -2.09 -6.53
CA SER A 76 12.77 -1.84 -5.14
C SER A 76 11.99 -0.54 -5.04
N PHE A 77 11.07 -0.50 -4.09
CA PHE A 77 10.29 0.69 -3.79
C PHE A 77 10.91 1.42 -2.61
N THR A 78 10.87 2.73 -2.65
CA THR A 78 11.45 3.58 -1.61
C THR A 78 10.40 4.55 -1.14
N PHE A 79 10.24 4.67 0.17
CA PHE A 79 9.23 5.53 0.76
C PHE A 79 9.87 6.42 1.80
N THR A 80 9.52 7.70 1.78
CA THR A 80 9.76 8.62 2.90
C THR A 80 8.89 8.24 4.09
N LYS A 81 9.16 8.82 5.27
CA LYS A 81 8.37 8.56 6.49
C LYS A 81 6.89 8.88 6.30
N ALA A 82 6.60 9.99 5.62
CA ALA A 82 5.23 10.42 5.34
C ALA A 82 4.52 9.43 4.40
N GLU A 83 5.17 9.07 3.28
CA GLU A 83 4.62 8.10 2.32
C GLU A 83 4.39 6.72 2.95
N TRP A 84 5.30 6.26 3.80
CA TRP A 84 5.14 5.00 4.53
C TRP A 84 3.93 5.02 5.47
N ALA A 85 3.76 6.13 6.21
CA ALA A 85 2.63 6.30 7.12
C ALA A 85 1.30 6.40 6.37
N ASP A 86 1.24 7.18 5.29
CA ASP A 86 0.06 7.33 4.44
C ASP A 86 -0.35 5.99 3.82
N MET A 87 0.62 5.22 3.32
CA MET A 87 0.36 3.89 2.77
C MET A 87 -0.20 2.93 3.83
N LEU A 88 0.42 2.89 5.01
CA LEU A 88 -0.06 2.03 6.10
C LEU A 88 -1.49 2.43 6.51
N ALA A 89 -1.76 3.72 6.68
CA ALA A 89 -3.09 4.22 7.02
C ALA A 89 -4.13 3.86 5.95
N ALA A 90 -3.81 4.06 4.66
CA ALA A 90 -4.69 3.70 3.55
C ALA A 90 -4.97 2.19 3.50
N VAL A 91 -3.97 1.35 3.76
CA VAL A 91 -4.13 -0.11 3.80
C VAL A 91 -5.05 -0.53 4.95
N GLU A 92 -4.87 0.03 6.15
CA GLU A 92 -5.75 -0.24 7.31
C GLU A 92 -7.19 0.18 7.02
N GLU A 93 -7.39 1.39 6.48
CA GLU A 93 -8.71 1.90 6.10
C GLU A 93 -9.36 1.02 5.03
N ALA A 94 -8.60 0.60 4.02
CA ALA A 94 -9.12 -0.24 2.95
C ALA A 94 -9.58 -1.61 3.47
N LEU A 95 -8.80 -2.23 4.37
CA LEU A 95 -9.16 -3.49 5.01
C LEU A 95 -10.42 -3.35 5.88
N LEU A 96 -10.57 -2.23 6.59
CA LEU A 96 -11.79 -1.93 7.34
C LEU A 96 -12.99 -1.78 6.40
N MET A 97 -12.85 -1.03 5.31
CA MET A 97 -13.92 -0.82 4.34
C MET A 97 -14.33 -2.11 3.63
N GLN A 98 -13.41 -3.03 3.40
CA GLN A 98 -13.77 -4.36 2.91
C GLN A 98 -14.71 -5.11 3.86
N GLN A 99 -14.49 -5.01 5.17
CA GLN A 99 -15.37 -5.63 6.17
C GLN A 99 -16.74 -4.94 6.19
N VAL A 100 -16.78 -3.61 6.17
CA VAL A 100 -18.04 -2.84 6.09
C VAL A 100 -18.85 -3.27 4.88
N TYR A 101 -18.22 -3.35 3.71
CA TYR A 101 -18.89 -3.76 2.48
C TYR A 101 -19.25 -5.25 2.41
N ALA A 102 -18.72 -6.10 3.30
CA ALA A 102 -19.14 -7.50 3.39
C ALA A 102 -20.41 -7.66 4.25
N LEU A 103 -20.80 -6.62 5.00
CA LEU A 103 -21.98 -6.60 5.86
C LEU A 103 -23.21 -5.97 5.19
N ILE A 104 -23.06 -5.42 3.98
CA ILE A 104 -24.10 -4.75 3.18
C ILE A 104 -24.31 -5.54 1.89
#